data_AF-A0A6J1SNH7-F1
#
_entry.id   AF-A0A6J1SNH7-F1
#
_cell.length_a   1.000
_cell.length_b   1.000
_cell.length_c   1.000
_cell.angle_alpha   90.00
_cell.angle_beta   90.00
_cell.angle_gamma   90.00
#
_symmetry.space_group_name_H-M   'P 1'
#
loop_
_entity.id
_entity.type
_entity.pdbx_description
1 polymer ?
#
loop_
_entity_poly.entity_id
_entity_poly.type
_entity_poly.pdbx_seq_one_letter_code
_entity_poly.pdbx_strand_id
1 'polypeptide(L)'
;MTSQEKDRTKERRAQTPENFPCHKERNQSMMCLHDNNYDYSKCQMAFDNFKFCKQFWELVSKKRKAANIVPNLPEAEEREIIMDHFKKTGTLPPQSS
;
A
#
# COMPACT_ATOMS: atom_id res chain seq x y z
N MET A 1 -29.98 5.82 -9.94
CA MET A 1 -28.51 5.95 -10.00
C MET A 1 -27.93 4.97 -8.98
N THR A 2 -27.23 3.94 -9.43
CA THR A 2 -26.83 2.78 -8.61
C THR A 2 -25.68 3.14 -7.65
N SER A 3 -25.67 2.57 -6.45
CA SER A 3 -24.63 2.78 -5.42
C SER A 3 -23.19 2.51 -5.87
N GLN A 4 -22.99 1.89 -7.02
CA GLN A 4 -21.68 1.51 -7.56
C GLN A 4 -20.83 2.69 -8.05
N GLU A 5 -21.44 3.83 -8.40
CA GLU A 5 -20.71 4.99 -8.96
C GLU A 5 -20.06 5.87 -7.89
N LYS A 6 -20.60 5.83 -6.65
CA LYS A 6 -20.08 6.59 -5.50
C LYS A 6 -18.80 5.98 -4.90
N ASP A 7 -18.53 4.70 -5.15
CA ASP A 7 -17.33 4.02 -4.66
C ASP A 7 -16.11 4.33 -5.54
N ARG A 8 -16.30 4.33 -6.87
CA ARG A 8 -15.26 4.61 -7.88
C ARG A 8 -14.61 5.99 -7.76
N THR A 9 -15.30 6.95 -7.18
CA THR A 9 -14.82 8.34 -7.02
C THR A 9 -13.95 8.53 -5.78
N LYS A 10 -14.06 7.68 -4.76
CA LYS A 10 -13.18 7.73 -3.57
C LYS A 10 -11.81 7.12 -3.83
N GLU A 11 -11.75 6.07 -4.67
CA GLU A 11 -10.51 5.40 -5.07
C GLU A 11 -9.70 6.17 -6.14
N ARG A 12 -10.29 7.19 -6.77
CA ARG A 12 -9.63 8.07 -7.76
C ARG A 12 -8.98 9.32 -7.17
N ARG A 13 -8.78 9.42 -5.84
CA ARG A 13 -7.68 10.28 -5.36
C ARG A 13 -6.42 9.80 -6.06
N ALA A 14 -5.70 10.70 -6.71
CA ALA A 14 -4.56 10.35 -7.56
C ALA A 14 -3.65 9.39 -6.78
N GLN A 15 -3.66 8.11 -7.17
CA GLN A 15 -2.85 7.07 -6.55
C GLN A 15 -1.44 7.21 -7.10
N THR A 16 -0.85 8.37 -6.85
CA THR A 16 0.52 8.67 -7.25
C THR A 16 1.49 7.98 -6.29
N PRO A 17 2.74 7.73 -6.69
CA PRO A 17 3.75 7.13 -5.82
C PRO A 17 3.90 7.88 -4.48
N GLU A 18 3.66 9.19 -4.47
CA GLU A 18 3.76 10.04 -3.29
C GLU A 18 2.63 9.78 -2.30
N ASN A 19 1.38 9.61 -2.76
CA ASN A 19 0.21 9.45 -1.88
C ASN A 19 -0.24 8.00 -1.69
N PHE A 20 0.28 7.08 -2.51
CA PHE A 20 -0.08 5.67 -2.50
C PHE A 20 1.16 4.77 -2.57
N PRO A 21 1.69 4.32 -1.42
CA PRO A 21 2.96 3.59 -1.37
C PRO A 21 2.89 2.18 -2.00
N CYS A 22 1.68 1.69 -2.32
CA CYS A 22 1.44 0.39 -2.94
C CYS A 22 1.19 0.46 -4.46
N HIS A 23 1.60 1.56 -5.11
CA HIS A 23 1.38 1.76 -6.55
C HIS A 23 2.00 0.61 -7.37
N LYS A 24 3.19 0.15 -6.98
CA LYS A 24 3.90 -0.93 -7.67
C LYS A 24 3.16 -2.25 -7.59
N GLU A 25 2.74 -2.66 -6.40
CA GLU A 25 2.05 -3.94 -6.17
C GLU A 25 0.65 -3.93 -6.82
N ARG A 26 -0.03 -2.77 -6.81
CA ARG A 26 -1.26 -2.59 -7.57
C ARG A 26 -1.02 -2.84 -9.05
N ASN A 27 -0.01 -2.18 -9.64
CA ASN A 27 0.30 -2.34 -11.05
C ASN A 27 0.63 -3.80 -11.39
N GLN A 28 1.43 -4.47 -10.55
CA GLN A 28 1.75 -5.89 -10.71
C GLN A 28 0.50 -6.78 -10.69
N SER A 29 -0.45 -6.55 -9.78
CA SER A 29 -1.70 -7.31 -9.74
C SER A 29 -2.56 -7.11 -10.99
N MET A 30 -2.59 -5.89 -11.53
CA MET A 30 -3.34 -5.58 -12.76
C MET A 30 -2.66 -6.16 -14.00
N MET A 31 -1.34 -6.09 -14.08
CA MET A 31 -0.56 -6.71 -15.15
C MET A 31 -0.71 -8.24 -15.14
N CYS A 32 -0.67 -8.87 -13.97
CA CYS A 32 -0.90 -10.32 -13.88
C CYS A 32 -2.27 -10.70 -14.46
N LEU A 33 -3.34 -9.97 -14.13
CA LEU A 33 -4.66 -10.22 -14.69
C LEU A 33 -4.66 -10.04 -16.21
N HIS A 34 -4.07 -8.95 -16.70
CA HIS A 34 -3.96 -8.70 -18.14
C HIS A 34 -3.27 -9.87 -18.87
N ASP A 35 -2.15 -10.35 -18.35
CA ASP A 35 -1.34 -11.38 -19.00
C ASP A 35 -1.96 -12.79 -18.89
N ASN A 36 -2.88 -12.98 -17.93
CA ASN A 36 -3.54 -14.26 -17.66
C ASN A 36 -5.01 -14.29 -18.09
N ASN A 37 -5.43 -13.43 -19.02
CA ASN A 37 -6.82 -13.35 -19.49
C ASN A 37 -7.83 -13.18 -18.35
N TYR A 38 -7.47 -12.39 -17.34
CA TYR A 38 -8.23 -12.15 -16.13
C TYR A 38 -8.52 -13.39 -15.29
N ASP A 39 -7.69 -14.42 -15.39
CA ASP A 39 -7.73 -15.58 -14.49
C ASP A 39 -7.16 -15.21 -13.12
N TYR A 40 -8.05 -14.88 -12.19
CA TYR A 40 -7.72 -14.51 -10.81
C TYR A 40 -6.95 -15.59 -10.06
N SER A 41 -7.16 -16.87 -10.38
CA SER A 41 -6.52 -17.99 -9.69
C SER A 41 -5.00 -18.00 -9.92
N LYS A 42 -4.55 -17.48 -11.07
CA LYS A 42 -3.13 -17.36 -11.42
C LYS A 42 -2.43 -16.16 -10.78
N CYS A 43 -3.20 -15.23 -10.21
CA CYS A 43 -2.69 -13.95 -9.72
C CYS A 43 -2.75 -13.82 -8.19
N GLN A 44 -3.03 -14.90 -7.47
CA GLN A 44 -3.19 -14.88 -6.01
C GLN A 44 -1.98 -14.24 -5.30
N MET A 45 -0.76 -14.59 -5.70
CA MET A 45 0.45 -14.02 -5.11
C MET A 45 0.57 -12.51 -5.32
N ALA A 46 0.18 -12.00 -6.50
CA ALA A 46 0.20 -10.56 -6.76
C ALA A 46 -0.85 -9.83 -5.90
N PHE A 47 -2.02 -10.45 -5.69
CA PHE A 47 -3.03 -9.91 -4.79
C PHE A 47 -2.60 -9.95 -3.33
N ASP A 48 -1.95 -11.02 -2.89
CA ASP A 48 -1.44 -11.15 -1.52
C ASP A 48 -0.37 -10.10 -1.25
N ASN A 49 0.55 -9.86 -2.20
CA ASN A 49 1.53 -8.78 -2.11
C ASN A 49 0.87 -7.40 -2.01
N PHE A 50 -0.15 -7.14 -2.85
CA PHE A 50 -0.88 -5.88 -2.80
C PHE A 50 -1.64 -5.70 -1.48
N LYS A 51 -2.28 -6.76 -0.98
CA LYS A 51 -2.98 -6.76 0.31
C LYS A 51 -2.01 -6.52 1.46
N PHE A 52 -0.88 -7.22 1.48
CA PHE A 52 0.16 -7.06 2.47
C PHE A 52 0.67 -5.62 2.49
N CYS A 53 0.98 -5.04 1.32
CA CYS A 53 1.43 -3.67 1.22
C CYS A 53 0.45 -2.68 1.87
N LYS A 54 -0.85 -2.80 1.57
CA LYS A 54 -1.87 -1.93 2.16
C LYS A 54 -1.90 -2.06 3.68
N GLN A 55 -1.94 -3.29 4.18
CA GLN A 55 -1.97 -3.56 5.62
C GLN A 55 -0.73 -3.01 6.33
N PHE A 56 0.44 -3.15 5.71
CA PHE A 56 1.69 -2.64 6.23
C PHE A 56 1.67 -1.12 6.40
N TRP A 57 1.32 -0.38 5.34
CA TRP A 57 1.31 1.09 5.38
C TRP A 57 0.16 1.66 6.20
N GLU A 58 -0.96 0.96 6.31
CA GLU A 58 -2.01 1.28 7.28
C GLU A 58 -1.50 1.17 8.72
N LEU A 59 -0.74 0.11 9.04
CA LEU A 59 -0.14 -0.07 10.36
C LEU A 59 0.88 1.03 10.67
N VAL A 60 1.77 1.35 9.73
CA VAL A 60 2.73 2.46 9.86
C VAL A 60 2.00 3.77 10.11
N SER A 61 0.98 4.08 9.31
CA SER A 61 0.19 5.31 9.45
C SER A 61 -0.51 5.40 10.80
N LYS A 62 -1.06 4.29 11.31
CA LYS A 62 -1.67 4.21 12.64
C LYS A 62 -0.65 4.46 13.74
N LYS A 63 0.56 3.88 13.64
CA LYS A 63 1.64 4.11 14.62
C LYS A 63 2.13 5.55 14.62
N ARG A 64 2.36 6.16 13.46
CA ARG A 64 2.74 7.58 13.34
C ARG A 64 1.67 8.49 13.93
N LYS A 65 0.40 8.23 13.62
CA LYS A 65 -0.73 8.97 14.20
C LYS A 65 -0.77 8.84 15.74
N ALA A 66 -0.57 7.65 16.28
CA ALA A 66 -0.53 7.44 17.74
C ALA A 66 0.65 8.16 18.41
N ALA A 67 1.74 8.37 17.68
CA ALA A 67 2.90 9.15 18.11
C ALA A 67 2.79 10.66 17.80
N ASN A 68 1.66 11.14 17.29
CA ASN A 68 1.45 12.54 16.84
C ASN A 68 2.44 13.01 15.75
N ILE A 69 2.97 12.10 14.94
CA ILE A 69 3.90 12.41 13.85
C ILE A 69 3.11 12.72 12.57
N VAL A 70 3.38 13.88 11.97
CA VAL A 70 2.80 14.32 10.70
C VAL A 70 3.91 14.58 9.66
N PRO A 71 3.73 14.17 8.38
CA PRO A 71 2.57 13.47 7.82
C PRO A 71 2.44 12.00 8.31
N ASN A 72 1.18 11.51 8.35
CA ASN A 72 0.87 10.14 8.80
C ASN A 72 1.48 9.08 7.87
N LEU A 73 1.51 9.36 6.56
CA LEU A 73 2.25 8.56 5.61
C LEU A 73 3.70 9.09 5.57
N PRO A 74 4.73 8.24 5.75
CA PRO A 74 6.12 8.70 5.67
C PRO A 74 6.48 9.22 4.29
N GLU A 75 7.54 10.01 4.19
CA GLU A 75 8.12 10.44 2.91
C GLU A 75 8.81 9.28 2.18
N ALA A 76 9.11 9.43 0.89
CA ALA A 76 9.65 8.35 0.06
C ALA A 76 10.94 7.72 0.63
N GLU A 77 11.88 8.53 1.12
CA GLU A 77 13.13 8.07 1.73
C GLU A 77 12.90 7.31 3.03
N GLU A 78 12.04 7.82 3.92
CA GLU A 78 11.65 7.13 5.15
C GLU A 78 11.00 5.77 4.86
N ARG A 79 10.22 5.67 3.77
CA ARG A 79 9.57 4.42 3.40
C ARG A 79 10.56 3.32 3.09
N GLU A 80 11.65 3.65 2.41
CA GLU A 80 12.70 2.67 2.08
C GLU A 80 13.36 2.15 3.36
N ILE A 81 13.69 3.04 4.29
CA ILE A 81 14.28 2.69 5.59
C ILE A 81 13.33 1.82 6.41
N ILE A 82 12.05 2.21 6.51
CA ILE A 82 11.03 1.48 7.27
C ILE A 82 10.83 0.07 6.68
N MET A 83 10.76 -0.04 5.36
CA MET A 83 10.58 -1.31 4.68
C MET A 83 11.82 -2.21 4.80
N ASP A 84 13.02 -1.67 4.65
CA ASP A 84 14.28 -2.41 4.83
C ASP A 84 14.43 -2.93 6.27
N HIS A 85 14.15 -2.08 7.27
CA HIS A 85 14.16 -2.51 8.67
C HIS A 85 13.14 -3.62 8.94
N PHE A 86 11.91 -3.49 8.40
CA PHE A 86 10.89 -4.51 8.56
C PHE A 86 11.29 -5.83 7.90
N LYS A 87 11.89 -5.79 6.70
CA LYS A 87 12.40 -6.99 6.02
C LYS A 87 13.49 -7.69 6.80
N LYS A 88 14.35 -6.93 7.50
CA LYS A 88 15.47 -7.47 8.29
C LYS A 88 15.02 -8.02 9.65
N THR A 89 14.05 -7.37 10.29
CA THR A 89 13.72 -7.66 11.70
C THR A 89 12.34 -8.26 11.91
N GLY A 90 11.44 -8.18 10.93
CA GLY A 90 10.02 -8.49 11.08
C GLY A 90 9.25 -7.48 11.94
N THR A 91 9.88 -6.38 12.34
CA THR A 91 9.28 -5.36 13.22
C THR A 91 9.36 -3.97 12.61
N LEU A 92 8.41 -3.10 12.97
CA LEU A 92 8.45 -1.70 12.55
C LEU A 92 9.50 -0.95 13.36
N PRO A 93 10.29 -0.04 12.74
CA PRO A 93 11.32 0.67 13.48
C PRO A 93 10.71 1.55 14.56
N PRO A 94 11.42 1.75 15.70
CA PRO A 94 11.03 2.75 16.68
C PRO A 94 10.93 4.11 15.99
N GLN A 95 9.81 4.80 16.21
CA GLN A 95 9.59 6.11 15.63
C GLN A 95 10.45 7.11 16.41
N SER A 96 11.43 7.74 15.76
CA SER A 96 12.20 8.84 16.37
C SER A 96 11.31 10.08 16.43
N SER A 97 11.12 10.61 17.63
CA SER A 97 10.43 11.88 17.91
C SER A 97 11.21 13.08 17.39
#